data_AF-A0A809PRL5-F1
#
_entry.id   AF-A0A809PRL5-F1
#
_cell.length_a   1.000
_cell.length_b   1.000
_cell.length_c   1.000
_cell.angle_alpha   90.00
_cell.angle_beta   90.00
_cell.angle_gamma   90.00
#
_symmetry.space_group_name_H-M   'P 1'
#
loop_
_entity.id
_entity.type
_entity.pdbx_description
1 polymer ?
#
loop_
_entity_poly.entity_id
_entity_poly.type
_entity_poly.pdbx_seq_one_letter_code
_entity_poly.pdbx_strand_id
1 'polypeptide(L)'
;MRRIYCDSYELDGAGSETEMEIIISTHKQHGDLKQFLLAFQVDISKAIAIPTSWENHSEIGLHLKQFANIELPHSAQWRAGFLFQDEWDERRVAIDVADKLIWYQWTTSA
;
A
#
# COMPACT_ATOMS: atom_id res chain seq x y z
N MET A 1 -14.49 -0.72 -5.70
CA MET A 1 -13.50 0.01 -4.90
C MET A 1 -13.79 -0.30 -3.45
N ARG A 2 -12.76 -0.67 -2.68
CA ARG A 2 -12.86 -1.11 -1.28
C ARG A 2 -11.79 -0.38 -0.48
N ARG A 3 -12.15 0.18 0.68
CA ARG A 3 -11.23 0.83 1.62
C ARG A 3 -11.26 0.05 2.93
N ILE A 4 -10.10 -0.15 3.51
CA ILE A 4 -9.89 -0.80 4.81
C ILE A 4 -9.05 0.18 5.63
N TYR A 5 -9.47 0.44 6.86
CA TYR A 5 -8.74 1.25 7.82
C TYR A 5 -8.65 0.43 9.10
N CYS A 6 -7.44 0.34 9.66
CA CYS A 6 -7.16 -0.34 10.90
C CYS A 6 -6.40 0.61 11.82
N ASP A 7 -6.76 0.62 13.09
CA ASP A 7 -6.13 1.44 14.12
C ASP A 7 -5.38 0.57 15.14
N SER A 8 -4.84 1.24 16.16
CA SER A 8 -3.99 0.68 17.22
C SER A 8 -4.62 -0.52 17.93
N TYR A 9 -5.94 -0.54 18.04
CA TYR A 9 -6.68 -1.59 18.75
C TYR A 9 -6.75 -2.88 17.94
N GLU A 10 -6.74 -2.77 16.61
CA GLU A 10 -6.79 -3.92 15.69
C GLU A 10 -5.39 -4.46 15.36
N LEU A 11 -4.33 -3.67 15.59
CA LEU A 11 -2.96 -3.98 15.17
C LEU A 11 -2.05 -4.48 16.31
N ASP A 12 -1.92 -3.75 17.43
CA ASP A 12 -0.87 -4.05 18.44
C ASP A 12 -1.27 -3.89 19.92
N GLY A 13 -2.49 -3.47 20.22
CA GLY A 13 -2.94 -3.31 21.61
C GLY A 13 -2.38 -2.05 22.29
N ALA A 14 -2.94 -1.70 23.45
CA ALA A 14 -2.80 -0.39 24.08
C ALA A 14 -1.33 -0.01 24.39
N GLY A 15 -0.72 0.82 23.54
CA GLY A 15 0.62 1.36 23.76
C GLY A 15 1.26 2.05 22.55
N SER A 16 0.86 1.70 21.33
CA SER A 16 1.39 2.25 20.07
C SER A 16 0.27 2.88 19.24
N GLU A 17 0.39 4.14 18.80
CA GLU A 17 -0.56 4.72 17.82
C GLU A 17 -0.17 4.22 16.42
N THR A 18 -0.60 3.00 16.11
CA THR A 18 -0.44 2.42 14.77
C THR A 18 -1.71 2.67 13.96
N GLU A 19 -1.55 3.16 12.73
CA GLU A 19 -2.64 3.33 11.78
C GLU A 19 -2.26 2.67 10.46
N MET A 20 -3.23 2.04 9.81
CA MET A 20 -3.05 1.44 8.50
C MET A 20 -4.26 1.69 7.62
N GLU A 21 -3.99 2.05 6.37
CA GLU A 21 -5.00 2.21 5.34
C GLU A 21 -4.64 1.41 4.09
N ILE A 22 -5.64 0.69 3.58
CA ILE A 22 -5.55 -0.04 2.31
C ILE A 22 -6.74 0.36 1.43
N ILE A 23 -6.45 0.97 0.28
CA ILE A 23 -7.46 1.27 -0.75
C ILE A 23 -7.22 0.37 -1.95
N ILE A 24 -8.27 -0.32 -2.39
CA ILE A 24 -8.21 -1.28 -3.50
C ILE A 24 -9.21 -0.88 -4.57
N SER A 25 -8.70 -0.79 -5.79
CA SER A 25 -9.48 -0.59 -7.01
C SER A 25 -9.14 -1.66 -8.05
N THR A 26 -9.84 -1.63 -9.17
CA THR A 26 -9.52 -2.43 -10.36
C THR A 26 -9.24 -1.52 -11.55
N HIS A 27 -8.63 -2.11 -12.57
CA HIS A 27 -8.37 -1.47 -13.87
C HIS A 27 -9.66 -1.04 -14.60
N LYS A 28 -10.81 -1.64 -14.26
CA LYS A 28 -12.11 -1.22 -14.80
C LYS A 28 -12.62 0.10 -14.22
N GLN A 29 -12.20 0.43 -13.00
CA GLN A 29 -12.63 1.65 -12.32
C GLN A 29 -11.65 2.81 -12.55
N HIS A 30 -10.36 2.52 -12.59
CA HIS A 30 -9.30 3.47 -12.91
C HIS A 30 -8.36 2.79 -13.91
N GLY A 31 -8.06 3.42 -15.04
CA GLY A 31 -7.36 2.74 -16.14
C GLY A 31 -5.91 2.38 -15.84
N ASP A 32 -5.29 3.09 -14.90
CA ASP A 32 -3.93 2.83 -14.43
C ASP A 32 -3.72 3.31 -12.99
N LEU A 33 -2.54 3.01 -12.44
CA LEU A 33 -2.15 3.36 -11.08
C LEU A 33 -2.11 4.88 -10.85
N LYS A 34 -1.76 5.69 -11.87
CA LYS A 34 -1.69 7.15 -11.72
C LYS A 34 -3.09 7.78 -11.64
N GLN A 35 -4.02 7.33 -12.48
CA GLN A 35 -5.42 7.74 -12.44
C GLN A 35 -6.05 7.35 -11.10
N PHE A 36 -5.73 6.16 -10.61
CA PHE A 36 -6.14 5.70 -9.29
C PHE A 36 -5.62 6.65 -8.20
N LEU A 37 -4.31 6.92 -8.14
CA LEU A 37 -3.71 7.80 -7.12
C LEU A 37 -4.24 9.25 -7.20
N LEU A 38 -4.44 9.77 -8.41
CA LEU A 38 -5.01 11.10 -8.62
C LEU A 38 -6.43 11.21 -8.06
N ALA A 39 -7.24 10.15 -8.17
CA ALA A 39 -8.59 10.11 -7.60
C ALA A 39 -8.60 10.23 -6.06
N PHE A 40 -7.48 9.91 -5.40
CA PHE A 40 -7.28 10.04 -3.94
C PHE A 40 -6.44 11.25 -3.56
N GLN A 41 -6.18 12.17 -4.50
CA GLN A 41 -5.35 13.35 -4.28
C GLN A 41 -3.94 13.00 -3.78
N VAL A 42 -3.44 11.81 -4.12
CA VAL A 42 -2.08 11.40 -3.79
C VAL A 42 -1.12 12.08 -4.78
N ASP A 43 -0.21 12.89 -4.24
CA ASP A 43 0.77 13.63 -5.03
C ASP A 43 1.92 12.71 -5.50
N ILE A 44 1.80 12.23 -6.73
CA ILE A 44 2.77 11.32 -7.37
C ILE A 44 4.13 11.99 -7.64
N SER A 45 4.23 13.33 -7.56
CA SER A 45 5.49 14.04 -7.84
C SER A 45 6.62 13.68 -6.87
N LYS A 46 6.25 13.24 -5.65
CA LYS A 46 7.17 12.79 -4.61
C LYS A 46 7.50 11.30 -4.69
N ALA A 47 6.82 10.57 -5.55
CA ALA A 47 6.98 9.14 -5.63
C ALA A 47 8.22 8.75 -6.44
N ILE A 48 8.92 7.73 -5.99
CA ILE A 48 9.96 7.04 -6.77
C ILE A 48 9.42 5.71 -7.29
N ALA A 49 9.93 5.25 -8.43
CA ALA A 49 9.67 3.89 -8.87
C ALA A 49 10.25 2.90 -7.83
N ILE A 50 9.56 1.79 -7.61
CA ILE A 50 10.00 0.81 -6.62
C ILE A 50 11.37 0.24 -7.02
N PRO A 51 12.39 0.35 -6.15
CA PRO A 51 13.71 -0.21 -6.43
C PRO A 51 13.64 -1.72 -6.62
N THR A 52 14.45 -2.27 -7.54
CA THR A 52 14.54 -3.73 -7.75
C THR A 52 15.04 -4.47 -6.52
N SER A 53 15.82 -3.81 -5.66
CA SER A 53 16.33 -4.33 -4.39
C SER A 53 15.45 -3.99 -3.18
N TRP A 54 14.17 -3.64 -3.38
CA TRP A 54 13.30 -3.28 -2.28
C TRP A 54 12.81 -4.51 -1.50
N GLU A 55 13.26 -4.66 -0.26
CA GLU A 55 13.03 -5.87 0.55
C GLU A 55 11.81 -5.77 1.48
N ASN A 56 11.33 -4.55 1.78
CA ASN A 56 10.24 -4.31 2.74
C ASN A 56 8.83 -4.65 2.21
N HIS A 57 8.71 -5.20 1.00
CA HIS A 57 7.42 -5.59 0.44
C HIS A 57 6.78 -6.82 1.12
N SER A 58 7.57 -7.60 1.86
CA SER A 58 7.07 -8.81 2.55
C SER A 58 6.06 -8.48 3.65
N GLU A 59 6.30 -7.43 4.43
CA GLU A 59 5.40 -6.97 5.49
C GLU A 59 4.08 -6.46 4.91
N ILE A 60 4.15 -5.65 3.84
CA ILE A 60 2.98 -5.18 3.10
C ILE A 60 2.17 -6.38 2.57
N GLY A 61 2.84 -7.42 2.07
CA GLY A 61 2.21 -8.66 1.64
C GLY A 61 1.45 -9.37 2.78
N LEU A 62 1.99 -9.39 4.00
CA LEU A 62 1.31 -9.95 5.16
C LEU A 62 0.03 -9.17 5.50
N HIS A 63 0.10 -7.84 5.55
CA HIS A 63 -1.07 -7.00 5.82
C HIS A 63 -2.14 -7.13 4.72
N LEU A 64 -1.74 -7.11 3.45
CA LEU A 64 -2.67 -7.32 2.34
C LEU A 64 -3.33 -8.70 2.41
N LYS A 65 -2.60 -9.73 2.80
CA LYS A 65 -3.17 -11.08 3.00
C LYS A 65 -4.14 -11.12 4.17
N GLN A 66 -3.77 -10.55 5.31
CA GLN A 66 -4.59 -10.56 6.53
C GLN A 66 -5.89 -9.76 6.38
N PHE A 67 -5.81 -8.53 5.88
CA PHE A 67 -6.93 -7.59 5.91
C PHE A 67 -7.71 -7.53 4.59
N ALA A 68 -7.02 -7.74 3.46
CA ALA A 68 -7.64 -7.69 2.14
C ALA A 68 -7.83 -9.05 1.48
N ASN A 69 -7.26 -10.13 2.04
CA ASN A 69 -7.17 -11.46 1.41
C ASN A 69 -6.52 -11.38 0.01
N ILE A 70 -5.47 -10.57 -0.11
CA ILE A 70 -4.68 -10.39 -1.33
C ILE A 70 -3.30 -10.97 -1.10
N GLU A 71 -2.93 -11.99 -1.87
CA GLU A 71 -1.55 -12.46 -1.91
C GLU A 71 -0.75 -11.54 -2.82
N LEU A 72 0.24 -10.85 -2.25
CA LEU A 72 1.13 -9.98 -2.98
C LEU A 72 2.29 -10.81 -3.55
N PRO A 73 2.41 -10.96 -4.88
CA PRO A 73 3.56 -11.64 -5.48
C PRO A 73 4.84 -10.84 -5.29
N HIS A 74 5.98 -11.45 -5.60
CA HIS A 74 7.28 -10.78 -5.59
C HIS A 74 7.26 -9.49 -6.43
N SER A 75 7.95 -8.44 -5.97
CA SER A 75 7.93 -7.09 -6.58
C SER A 75 8.24 -7.06 -8.07
N ALA A 76 9.13 -7.96 -8.52
CA ALA A 76 9.45 -8.15 -9.94
C ALA A 76 8.27 -8.57 -10.84
N GLN A 77 7.15 -9.02 -10.27
CA GLN A 77 5.94 -9.43 -11.01
C GLN A 77 4.89 -8.33 -11.08
N TRP A 78 5.12 -7.18 -10.45
CA TRP A 78 4.19 -6.06 -10.47
C TRP A 78 4.27 -5.35 -11.82
N ARG A 79 3.14 -4.84 -12.30
CA ARG A 79 3.10 -4.07 -13.55
C ARG A 79 3.71 -2.68 -13.34
N ALA A 80 3.44 -2.10 -12.19
CA ALA A 80 4.01 -0.83 -11.75
C ALA A 80 3.96 -0.75 -10.22
N GLY A 81 4.82 0.09 -9.66
CA GLY A 81 4.78 0.41 -8.25
C GLY A 81 5.45 1.75 -7.98
N PHE A 82 4.89 2.49 -7.04
CA PHE A 82 5.40 3.79 -6.59
C PHE A 82 5.62 3.74 -5.10
N LEU A 83 6.84 4.06 -4.67
CA LEU A 83 7.21 4.22 -3.28
C LEU A 83 7.22 5.71 -2.94
N PHE A 84 6.50 6.08 -1.89
CA PHE A 84 6.40 7.46 -1.43
C PHE A 84 7.16 7.68 -0.14
N GLN A 85 7.11 6.68 0.76
CA GLN A 85 7.82 6.66 2.02
C GLN A 85 8.17 5.21 2.37
N ASP A 86 9.37 4.99 2.89
CA ASP A 86 9.83 3.69 3.41
C ASP A 86 10.74 3.90 4.62
N GLU A 87 10.16 4.40 5.70
CA GLU A 87 10.81 4.55 6.99
C GLU A 87 10.27 3.49 7.98
N TRP A 88 10.91 3.39 9.14
CA TRP A 88 10.56 2.40 10.15
C TRP A 88 9.19 2.69 10.79
N ASP A 89 8.79 3.96 10.82
CA ASP A 89 7.56 4.50 11.41
C ASP A 89 6.51 4.91 10.38
N GLU A 90 6.88 5.05 9.10
CA GLU A 90 5.94 5.39 8.04
C GLU A 90 6.27 4.66 6.73
N ARG A 91 5.27 4.01 6.15
CA ARG A 91 5.36 3.39 4.82
C ARG A 91 4.18 3.74 3.96
N ARG A 92 4.46 4.19 2.74
CA ARG A 92 3.45 4.57 1.75
C ARG A 92 3.84 4.02 0.39
N VAL A 93 3.02 3.13 -0.16
CA VAL A 93 3.27 2.48 -1.44
C VAL A 93 1.99 2.36 -2.26
N ALA A 94 2.12 2.57 -3.57
CA ALA A 94 1.10 2.23 -4.54
C ALA A 94 1.56 1.06 -5.41
N ILE A 95 0.69 0.09 -5.66
CA ILE A 95 1.02 -1.14 -6.37
C ILE A 95 -0.03 -1.42 -7.45
N ASP A 96 0.43 -1.70 -8.67
CA ASP A 96 -0.37 -2.29 -9.74
C ASP A 96 0.03 -3.74 -9.94
N VAL A 97 -0.89 -4.65 -9.58
CA VAL A 97 -0.66 -6.08 -9.61
C VAL A 97 -1.91 -6.84 -10.01
N ALA A 98 -1.75 -7.79 -10.94
CA ALA A 98 -2.84 -8.57 -11.52
C ALA A 98 -3.96 -7.67 -12.09
N ASP A 99 -5.16 -7.70 -11.50
CA ASP A 99 -6.30 -6.87 -11.85
C ASP A 99 -6.59 -5.75 -10.83
N LYS A 100 -5.68 -5.54 -9.87
CA LYS A 100 -5.84 -4.66 -8.72
C LYS A 100 -4.89 -3.47 -8.77
N LEU A 101 -5.42 -2.33 -8.34
CA LEU A 101 -4.66 -1.12 -8.04
C LEU A 101 -4.79 -0.90 -6.54
N ILE A 102 -3.66 -0.78 -5.85
CA ILE A 102 -3.60 -0.78 -4.39
C ILE A 102 -2.86 0.48 -3.94
N TRP A 103 -3.45 1.20 -2.99
CA TRP A 103 -2.76 2.17 -2.15
C TRP A 103 -2.65 1.57 -0.75
N TYR A 104 -1.43 1.56 -0.22
CA TYR A 104 -1.13 1.09 1.11
C TYR A 104 -0.42 2.22 1.86
N GLN A 105 -0.92 2.53 3.04
CA GLN A 105 -0.30 3.45 3.98
C GLN A 105 -0.29 2.80 5.36
N TRP A 106 0.83 2.94 6.05
CA TRP A 106 0.99 2.50 7.43
C TRP A 106 1.87 3.50 8.16
N THR A 107 1.48 3.82 9.39
CA THR A 107 2.21 4.71 10.29
C THR A 107 2.20 4.12 11.70
N THR A 108 3.28 4.33 12.45
CA THR A 108 3.33 3.99 13.87
C THR A 108 4.11 5.04 14.65
N SER A 109 3.64 5.40 15.84
CA SER A 109 4.42 6.21 16.79
C SER A 109 5.07 5.30 17.82
N ALA A 110 6.32 4.88 17.63
CA ALA A 110 7.09 4.33 18.76
C ALA A 110 7.65 5.45 19.65
#